data_AF-A0A399PYJ9-F1
#
_entry.id   AF-A0A399PYJ9-F1
#
_cell.length_a   1.000
_cell.length_b   1.000
_cell.length_c   1.000
_cell.angle_alpha   90.00
_cell.angle_beta   90.00
_cell.angle_gamma   90.00
#
_symmetry.space_group_name_H-M   'P 1'
#
loop_
_entity.id
_entity.type
_entity.pdbx_description
1 polymer ?
#
loop_
_entity_poly.entity_id
_entity_poly.type
_entity_poly.pdbx_seq_one_letter_code
_entity_poly.pdbx_strand_id
1 'polypeptide(L)'
;MFRIRHPVPKGVLLLAMLSLIGNAQSTVTFTYFLPVDFQCNNGVTTPGYSVYVVGARPELGAWDVTKAVKLAPSAYPAWTGSIKFTGANPGDVVEWKCIIRNETNPNDVQKWQAGANNQVTLAFKPTPTSVGTL
;
A
#
# COMPACT_ATOMS: atom_id res chain seq x y z
N MET A 1 37.61 -8.80 -71.41
CA MET A 1 37.21 -8.15 -70.15
C MET A 1 36.58 -9.18 -69.24
N PHE A 2 36.96 -9.15 -67.97
CA PHE A 2 36.58 -10.06 -66.89
C PHE A 2 35.07 -10.23 -66.72
N ARG A 3 34.63 -11.45 -66.34
CA ARG A 3 34.05 -11.73 -65.01
C ARG A 3 33.66 -13.21 -64.88
N ILE A 4 34.41 -13.91 -64.03
CA ILE A 4 34.07 -15.20 -63.45
C ILE A 4 32.92 -14.98 -62.46
N ARG A 5 31.86 -15.79 -62.53
CA ARG A 5 30.86 -15.93 -61.46
C ARG A 5 30.62 -17.42 -61.19
N HIS A 6 31.01 -17.88 -59.99
CA HIS A 6 30.61 -19.16 -59.40
C HIS A 6 29.77 -18.84 -58.12
N PRO A 7 29.17 -19.82 -57.42
CA PRO A 7 27.87 -20.47 -57.67
C PRO A 7 26.98 -20.41 -56.40
N VAL A 8 25.73 -20.90 -56.40
CA VAL A 8 25.17 -21.60 -55.22
C VAL A 8 24.12 -22.64 -55.69
N PRO A 9 24.08 -23.87 -55.11
CA PRO A 9 23.17 -24.93 -55.52
C PRO A 9 21.76 -24.76 -54.94
N LYS A 10 20.76 -25.22 -55.70
CA LYS A 10 19.38 -25.41 -55.25
C LYS A 10 19.35 -26.56 -54.24
N GLY A 11 19.29 -26.26 -52.96
CA GLY A 11 19.08 -27.27 -51.93
C GLY A 11 19.31 -26.69 -50.54
N VAL A 12 18.34 -26.89 -49.66
CA VAL A 12 18.36 -26.52 -48.23
C VAL A 12 17.95 -25.07 -47.96
N LEU A 13 16.64 -24.83 -47.78
CA LEU A 13 16.13 -23.99 -46.69
C LEU A 13 14.63 -24.26 -46.49
N LEU A 14 14.30 -25.52 -46.20
CA LEU A 14 13.06 -25.87 -45.50
C LEU A 14 13.40 -25.88 -44.00
N LEU A 15 12.50 -25.36 -43.16
CA LEU A 15 12.59 -25.22 -41.69
C LEU A 15 13.39 -24.03 -41.15
N ALA A 16 12.71 -22.88 -41.06
CA ALA A 16 12.60 -22.12 -39.81
C ALA A 16 11.81 -20.85 -40.14
N MET A 17 10.52 -20.81 -39.81
CA MET A 17 9.79 -19.61 -39.35
C MET A 17 8.42 -20.07 -38.82
N LEU A 18 8.45 -21.07 -37.94
CA LEU A 18 7.33 -21.44 -37.08
C LEU A 18 7.71 -21.02 -35.66
N SER A 19 7.47 -19.75 -35.31
CA SER A 19 7.19 -19.24 -33.95
C SER A 19 7.27 -17.71 -33.90
N LEU A 20 6.38 -17.02 -34.62
CA LEU A 20 5.99 -15.64 -34.29
C LEU A 20 4.65 -15.66 -33.56
N ILE A 21 4.63 -16.33 -32.40
CA ILE A 21 3.71 -15.97 -31.33
C ILE A 21 4.62 -15.54 -30.19
N GLY A 22 5.09 -14.29 -30.26
CA GLY A 22 5.70 -13.65 -29.11
C GLY A 22 4.68 -13.71 -27.98
N ASN A 23 5.08 -14.27 -26.83
CA ASN A 23 4.27 -14.30 -25.63
C ASN A 23 3.87 -12.87 -25.26
N ALA A 24 2.69 -12.44 -25.69
CA ALA A 24 1.99 -11.33 -25.07
C ALA A 24 1.52 -11.86 -23.70
N GLN A 25 2.42 -11.84 -22.72
CA GLN A 25 2.02 -12.03 -21.33
C GLN A 25 1.23 -10.79 -20.93
N SER A 26 -0.08 -10.88 -21.04
CA SER A 26 -1.00 -9.91 -20.48
C SER A 26 -0.77 -9.88 -18.96
N THR A 27 -0.10 -8.83 -18.47
CA THR A 27 0.02 -8.59 -17.03
C THR A 27 -1.34 -8.23 -16.49
N VAL A 28 -2.01 -9.16 -15.82
CA VAL A 28 -3.25 -8.89 -15.09
C VAL A 28 -2.87 -8.28 -13.74
N THR A 29 -3.05 -6.97 -13.59
CA THR A 29 -2.87 -6.29 -12.31
C THR A 29 -4.13 -6.46 -11.47
N PHE A 30 -4.05 -7.30 -10.43
CA PHE A 30 -5.09 -7.35 -9.41
C PHE A 30 -4.81 -6.31 -8.33
N THR A 31 -5.70 -5.35 -8.17
CA THR A 31 -5.64 -4.39 -7.06
C THR A 31 -6.30 -5.01 -5.84
N TYR A 32 -5.53 -5.16 -4.76
CA TYR A 32 -6.04 -5.51 -3.43
C TYR A 32 -5.69 -4.40 -2.44
N PHE A 33 -6.35 -4.42 -1.28
CA PHE A 33 -6.01 -3.57 -0.15
C PHE A 33 -5.75 -4.42 1.10
N LEU A 34 -4.81 -3.96 1.92
CA LEU A 34 -4.52 -4.53 3.24
C LEU A 34 -5.08 -3.56 4.29
N PRO A 35 -6.25 -3.83 4.89
CA PRO A 35 -6.81 -2.97 5.92
C PRO A 35 -6.08 -3.20 7.25
N VAL A 36 -5.72 -2.11 7.93
CA VAL A 36 -5.15 -2.11 9.28
C VAL A 36 -6.01 -1.26 10.18
N ASP A 37 -6.41 -1.83 11.31
CA ASP A 37 -7.13 -1.11 12.36
C ASP A 37 -6.10 -0.48 13.31
N PHE A 38 -6.09 0.86 13.34
CA PHE A 38 -5.24 1.63 14.24
C PHE A 38 -6.00 1.99 15.51
N GLN A 39 -5.29 1.95 16.64
CA GLN A 39 -5.81 2.38 17.93
C GLN A 39 -4.78 3.24 18.64
N CYS A 40 -5.20 4.44 19.05
CA CYS A 40 -4.45 5.35 19.88
C CYS A 40 -5.12 5.44 21.25
N ASN A 41 -4.46 4.90 22.27
CA ASN A 41 -4.92 4.96 23.65
C ASN A 41 -4.48 6.26 24.34
N ASN A 42 -5.20 6.68 25.37
CA ASN A 42 -4.88 7.88 26.18
C ASN A 42 -4.81 9.18 25.35
N GLY A 43 -5.64 9.28 24.31
CA GLY A 43 -5.79 10.45 23.45
C GLY A 43 -6.72 11.50 24.05
N VAL A 44 -6.35 12.06 25.21
CA VAL A 44 -7.12 13.15 25.83
C VAL A 44 -6.95 14.42 25.02
N THR A 45 -8.05 15.00 24.54
CA THR A 45 -8.05 16.18 23.65
C THR A 45 -8.76 17.37 24.28
N THR A 46 -8.51 18.56 23.73
CA THR A 46 -9.24 19.79 24.04
C THR A 46 -10.13 20.18 22.86
N PRO A 47 -11.18 20.99 23.05
CA PRO A 47 -12.06 21.41 21.95
C PRO A 47 -11.27 21.95 20.75
N GLY A 48 -11.58 21.47 19.54
CA GLY A 48 -10.87 21.82 18.31
C GLY A 48 -9.65 20.96 17.99
N TYR A 49 -9.33 19.96 18.82
CA TYR A 49 -8.26 18.99 18.57
C TYR A 49 -8.80 17.57 18.51
N SER A 50 -8.16 16.75 17.69
CA SER A 50 -8.47 15.34 17.53
C SER A 50 -7.20 14.50 17.48
N VAL A 51 -7.38 13.18 17.62
CA VAL A 51 -6.28 12.22 17.45
C VAL A 51 -6.19 11.76 16.00
N TYR A 52 -4.96 11.71 15.49
CA TYR A 52 -4.64 11.30 14.14
C TYR A 52 -3.55 10.23 14.17
N VAL A 53 -3.47 9.44 13.10
CA VAL A 53 -2.34 8.57 12.80
C VAL A 53 -1.52 9.16 11.65
N VAL A 54 -0.20 9.17 11.81
CA VAL A 54 0.76 9.58 10.78
C VAL A 54 1.88 8.54 10.69
N GLY A 55 2.43 8.31 9.50
CA GLY A 55 3.45 7.26 9.32
C GLY A 55 4.14 7.30 7.97
N ALA A 56 5.05 6.36 7.76
CA ALA A 56 5.98 6.36 6.62
C ALA A 56 5.31 6.15 5.25
N ARG A 57 4.16 5.48 5.22
CA ARG A 57 3.43 5.18 3.98
C ARG A 57 2.59 6.36 3.51
N PRO A 58 2.36 6.53 2.19
CA PRO A 58 1.52 7.58 1.65
C PRO A 58 0.10 7.59 2.24
N GLU A 59 -0.47 6.42 2.51
CA GLU A 59 -1.79 6.27 3.13
C GLU A 59 -1.85 6.81 4.57
N LEU A 60 -0.69 7.01 5.22
CA LEU A 60 -0.54 7.64 6.53
C LEU A 60 0.13 9.02 6.44
N GLY A 61 0.19 9.60 5.25
CA GLY A 61 0.74 10.93 5.01
C GLY A 61 2.25 11.00 4.82
N ALA A 62 2.99 9.90 4.80
CA ALA A 62 4.45 9.89 4.62
C ALA A 62 5.19 10.85 5.59
N TRP A 63 4.82 10.80 6.88
CA TRP A 63 5.28 11.68 7.96
C TRP A 63 4.91 13.17 7.83
N ASP A 64 4.11 13.55 6.84
CA ASP A 64 3.48 14.86 6.74
C ASP A 64 2.25 14.93 7.66
N VAL A 65 2.36 15.69 8.75
CA VAL A 65 1.29 15.86 9.74
C VAL A 65 0.02 16.46 9.16
N THR A 66 0.14 17.20 8.06
CA THR A 66 -1.02 17.79 7.39
C THR A 66 -1.87 16.76 6.66
N LYS A 67 -1.27 15.62 6.33
CA LYS A 67 -1.89 14.47 5.67
C LYS A 67 -2.15 13.30 6.63
N ALA A 68 -1.94 13.51 7.94
CA ALA A 68 -2.27 12.53 8.96
C ALA A 68 -3.78 12.20 8.92
N VAL A 69 -4.11 10.93 9.16
CA VAL A 69 -5.48 10.43 9.05
C VAL A 69 -6.20 10.57 10.39
N LYS A 70 -7.35 11.25 10.40
CA LYS A 70 -8.16 11.46 11.61
C LYS A 70 -8.73 10.13 12.09
N LEU A 71 -8.60 9.83 13.37
CA LEU A 71 -9.27 8.70 14.02
C LEU A 71 -10.60 9.17 14.62
N ALA A 72 -11.50 8.22 14.89
CA ALA A 72 -12.74 8.48 15.61
C ALA A 72 -12.58 8.13 17.10
N PRO A 73 -13.16 8.90 18.03
CA PRO A 73 -13.23 8.48 19.42
C PRO A 73 -14.10 7.22 19.52
N SER A 74 -13.64 6.22 20.26
CA SER A 74 -14.41 5.01 20.54
C SER A 74 -14.76 4.95 22.02
N ALA A 75 -14.03 4.16 22.82
CA ALA A 75 -14.13 4.18 24.28
C ALA A 75 -13.18 5.27 24.82
N TYR A 76 -13.60 6.54 24.76
CA TYR A 76 -12.76 7.68 25.12
C TYR A 76 -12.06 7.46 26.49
N PRO A 77 -10.72 7.64 26.58
CA PRO A 77 -9.85 8.35 25.64
C PRO A 77 -9.17 7.46 24.57
N ALA A 78 -9.75 6.33 24.19
CA ALA A 78 -9.32 5.56 23.02
C ALA A 78 -9.89 6.13 21.71
N TRP A 79 -9.06 6.10 20.67
CA TRP A 79 -9.39 6.53 19.31
C TRP A 79 -9.02 5.45 18.32
N THR A 80 -9.90 5.14 17.37
CA THR A 80 -9.72 4.06 16.41
C THR A 80 -10.06 4.47 14.98
N GLY A 81 -9.50 3.74 14.01
CA GLY A 81 -9.80 3.92 12.60
C GLY A 81 -9.18 2.83 11.74
N SER A 82 -9.82 2.48 10.63
CA SER A 82 -9.33 1.48 9.69
C SER A 82 -8.77 2.16 8.45
N ILE A 83 -7.50 1.94 8.13
CA ILE A 83 -6.83 2.47 6.93
C ILE A 83 -6.47 1.33 5.99
N LYS A 84 -6.78 1.51 4.70
CA LYS A 84 -6.49 0.55 3.64
C LYS A 84 -5.17 0.90 2.97
N PHE A 85 -4.20 -0.01 3.00
CA PHE A 85 -2.94 0.12 2.25
C PHE A 85 -3.09 -0.48 0.86
N THR A 86 -2.65 0.26 -0.15
CA THR A 86 -2.67 -0.15 -1.57
C THR A 86 -1.25 -0.21 -2.11
N GLY A 87 -0.99 -1.11 -3.07
CA GLY A 87 0.37 -1.28 -3.60
C GLY A 87 1.41 -1.62 -2.53
N ALA A 88 0.98 -2.30 -1.47
CA ALA A 88 1.81 -2.80 -0.40
C ALA A 88 1.71 -4.32 -0.36
N ASN A 89 2.80 -4.98 0.01
CA ASN A 89 2.86 -6.44 0.08
C ASN A 89 2.59 -6.92 1.51
N PRO A 90 1.92 -8.07 1.68
CA PRO A 90 1.93 -8.77 2.97
C PRO A 90 3.39 -9.01 3.41
N GLY A 91 3.69 -8.74 4.67
CA GLY A 91 5.04 -8.80 5.24
C GLY A 91 5.76 -7.45 5.29
N ASP A 92 5.31 -6.44 4.54
CA ASP A 92 5.87 -5.09 4.64
C ASP A 92 5.66 -4.54 6.06
N VAL A 93 6.71 -3.92 6.62
CA VAL A 93 6.63 -3.26 7.94
C VAL A 93 6.43 -1.76 7.74
N VAL A 94 5.40 -1.21 8.38
CA VAL A 94 5.06 0.21 8.33
C VAL A 94 5.29 0.85 9.68
N GLU A 95 6.07 1.93 9.70
CA GLU A 95 6.25 2.77 10.87
C GLU A 95 5.18 3.86 10.97
N TRP A 96 4.70 4.12 12.18
CA TRP A 96 3.64 5.09 12.44
C TRP A 96 3.65 5.62 13.88
N LYS A 97 2.93 6.72 14.12
CA LYS A 97 2.66 7.30 15.45
C LYS A 97 1.27 7.91 15.55
N CYS A 98 0.79 8.04 16.78
CA CYS A 98 -0.36 8.88 17.12
C CYS A 98 0.07 10.34 17.30
N ILE A 99 -0.76 11.29 16.85
CA ILE A 99 -0.60 12.72 17.15
C ILE A 99 -1.94 13.32 17.61
N ILE A 100 -1.88 14.38 18.42
CA ILE A 100 -3.00 15.28 18.68
C ILE A 100 -2.76 16.53 17.84
N ARG A 101 -3.68 16.81 16.93
CA ARG A 101 -3.56 17.90 15.95
C ARG A 101 -4.86 18.70 15.91
N ASN A 102 -4.73 20.01 15.66
CA ASN A 102 -5.86 20.89 15.48
C ASN A 102 -6.68 20.47 14.25
N GLU A 103 -8.00 20.54 14.35
CA GLU A 103 -8.91 20.12 13.28
C GLU A 103 -8.94 21.09 12.10
N THR A 104 -8.65 22.37 12.33
CA THR A 104 -8.69 23.43 11.31
C THR A 104 -7.29 23.81 10.81
N ASN A 105 -6.31 23.96 11.70
CA ASN A 105 -4.91 24.25 11.34
C ASN A 105 -4.06 22.96 11.38
N PRO A 106 -3.82 22.29 10.24
CA PRO A 106 -3.10 21.02 10.22
C PRO A 106 -1.62 21.10 10.63
N ASN A 107 -1.05 22.28 10.74
CA ASN A 107 0.34 22.44 11.23
C ASN A 107 0.42 22.56 12.75
N ASP A 108 -0.71 22.79 13.43
CA ASP A 108 -0.77 22.87 14.88
C ASP A 108 -0.93 21.48 15.49
N VAL A 109 0.23 20.88 15.82
CA VAL A 109 0.33 19.57 16.48
C VAL A 109 0.68 19.77 17.95
N GLN A 110 -0.29 19.55 18.82
CA GLN A 110 -0.12 19.68 20.28
C GLN A 110 0.78 18.59 20.86
N LYS A 111 0.68 17.36 20.35
CA LYS A 111 1.37 16.23 20.95
C LYS A 111 1.69 15.15 19.94
N TRP A 112 2.91 14.65 20.00
CA TRP A 112 3.31 13.39 19.39
C TRP A 112 3.32 12.27 20.44
N GLN A 113 3.02 11.05 20.01
CA GLN A 113 3.28 9.87 20.82
C GLN A 113 4.77 9.80 21.18
N ALA A 114 5.07 9.69 22.48
CA ALA A 114 6.44 9.58 22.98
C ALA A 114 7.11 8.24 22.59
N GLY A 115 8.43 8.17 22.77
CA GLY A 115 9.20 6.95 22.50
C GLY A 115 9.47 6.70 21.01
N ALA A 116 9.82 5.46 20.67
CA ALA A 116 10.09 5.03 19.29
C ALA A 116 8.82 5.05 18.42
N ASN A 117 8.99 4.89 17.10
CA ASN A 117 7.89 4.68 16.18
C ASN A 117 7.21 3.34 16.49
N ASN A 118 5.88 3.28 16.39
CA ASN A 118 5.19 1.99 16.36
C ASN A 118 5.49 1.31 15.02
N GLN A 119 5.41 -0.01 14.99
CA GLN A 119 5.52 -0.79 13.77
C GLN A 119 4.28 -1.67 13.61
N VAL A 120 3.81 -1.82 12.38
CA VAL A 120 2.80 -2.81 12.02
C VAL A 120 3.27 -3.58 10.79
N THR A 121 3.25 -4.90 10.88
CA THR A 121 3.48 -5.77 9.72
C THR A 121 2.16 -5.92 8.97
N LEU A 122 2.15 -5.53 7.70
CA LEU A 122 0.97 -5.64 6.86
C LEU A 122 0.67 -7.11 6.58
N ALA A 123 -0.59 -7.49 6.67
CA ALA A 123 -1.05 -8.83 6.39
C ALA A 123 -2.44 -8.78 5.77
N PHE A 124 -2.84 -9.83 5.07
CA PHE A 124 -4.25 -9.99 4.73
C PHE A 124 -5.05 -10.13 6.02
N LYS A 125 -6.05 -9.28 6.19
CA LYS A 125 -6.99 -9.43 7.30
C LYS A 125 -7.84 -10.67 7.02
N PRO A 126 -7.81 -11.71 7.88
CA PRO A 126 -8.65 -12.86 7.69
C PRO A 126 -10.08 -12.47 8.04
N THR A 127 -11.01 -12.40 7.07
CA THR A 127 -12.43 -12.49 7.43
C THR A 127 -13.34 -13.02 6.30
N PRO A 128 -13.38 -14.34 6.09
CA PRO A 128 -14.57 -15.01 5.56
C PRO A 128 -15.34 -15.70 6.70
N THR A 129 -16.64 -15.42 6.80
CA THR A 129 -17.57 -16.13 7.69
C THR A 129 -18.73 -16.66 6.85
N SER A 130 -19.03 -17.96 6.97
CA SER A 130 -20.12 -18.63 6.25
C SER A 130 -20.93 -19.45 7.26
N VAL A 131 -22.26 -19.30 7.23
CA VAL A 131 -23.19 -20.03 8.10
C VAL A 131 -24.34 -20.53 7.22
N GLY A 132 -24.64 -21.82 7.29
CA GLY A 132 -25.74 -22.47 6.57
C GLY A 132 -26.73 -23.12 7.53
N THR A 133 -28.01 -22.99 7.22
CA THR A 133 -29.12 -23.70 7.87
C THR A 133 -30.11 -24.14 6.78
N LEU A 134 -30.86 -25.22 7.03
CA LEU A 134 -31.94 -25.67 6.16
C LEU A 134 -33.16 -24.75 6.22
#